data_AF-A0A8T3UB33-F1
#
_entry.id   AF-A0A8T3UB33-F1
#
_cell.length_a   1.000
_cell.length_b   1.000
_cell.length_c   1.000
_cell.angle_alpha   90.00
_cell.angle_beta   90.00
_cell.angle_gamma   90.00
#
_symmetry.space_group_name_H-M   'P 1'
#
loop_
_entity.id
_entity.type
_entity.pdbx_description
1 polymer ?
#
loop_
_entity_poly.entity_id
_entity_poly.type
_entity_poly.pdbx_seq_one_letter_code
_entity_poly.pdbx_strand_id
1 'polypeptide(L)'
;MSKKEKYEEIEYIIPKNYDIKPKILGVIEQEALVLFIIINLLLFLILNNIINNIFILVEIMIIIALPQAIILINGINGESIVYVIKYMVIYIIKEKVYLYEKQIIN
;
A
#
# COMPACT_ATOMS: atom_id res chain seq x y z
N MET A 1 26.04 12.62 -49.65
CA MET A 1 25.57 13.61 -48.67
C MET A 1 24.66 12.87 -47.69
N SER A 2 25.20 12.40 -46.57
CA SER A 2 24.44 11.63 -45.56
C SER A 2 23.51 12.58 -44.79
N LYS A 3 22.20 12.32 -44.83
CA LYS A 3 21.23 12.99 -43.95
C LYS A 3 21.53 12.52 -42.53
N LYS A 4 22.13 13.39 -41.71
CA LYS A 4 22.19 13.19 -40.26
C LYS A 4 20.77 13.37 -39.73
N GLU A 5 20.12 12.28 -39.38
CA GLU A 5 18.89 12.31 -38.60
C GLU A 5 19.19 12.98 -37.26
N LYS A 6 18.50 14.09 -37.00
CA LYS A 6 18.59 14.81 -35.73
C LYS A 6 17.68 14.08 -34.76
N TYR A 7 18.24 13.18 -33.96
CA TYR A 7 17.52 12.57 -32.85
C TYR A 7 17.25 13.69 -31.83
N GLU A 8 15.97 14.05 -31.66
CA GLU A 8 15.57 14.89 -30.53
C GLU A 8 15.72 14.05 -29.26
N GLU A 9 16.69 14.39 -28.42
CA GLU A 9 16.79 13.82 -27.08
C GLU A 9 15.54 14.23 -26.30
N ILE A 10 14.65 13.28 -26.06
CA ILE A 10 13.49 13.48 -25.21
C ILE A 10 14.01 13.62 -23.77
N GLU A 11 14.12 14.85 -23.28
CA GLU A 11 14.47 15.12 -21.90
C GLU A 11 13.28 14.79 -20.99
N TYR A 12 13.31 13.61 -20.37
CA TYR A 12 12.32 13.21 -19.38
C TYR A 12 12.48 14.05 -18.11
N ILE A 13 11.58 15.01 -17.89
CA ILE A 13 11.50 15.76 -16.64
C ILE A 13 10.78 14.88 -15.62
N ILE A 14 11.53 14.14 -14.81
CA ILE A 14 10.97 13.44 -13.64
C ILE A 14 10.71 14.49 -12.56
N PRO A 15 9.46 14.68 -12.08
CA PRO A 15 9.18 15.63 -11.03
C PRO A 15 9.94 15.26 -9.75
N LYS A 16 10.65 16.22 -9.15
CA LYS A 16 11.45 16.00 -7.93
C LYS A 16 10.64 15.52 -6.71
N ASN A 17 9.32 15.67 -6.76
CA ASN A 17 8.39 15.27 -5.70
C ASN A 17 7.65 13.96 -6.02
N TYR A 18 8.17 13.14 -6.93
CA TYR A 18 7.58 11.84 -7.22
C TYR A 18 8.02 10.81 -6.16
N ASP A 19 7.08 10.41 -5.31
CA ASP A 19 7.32 9.37 -4.31
C ASP A 19 7.26 7.99 -4.98
N ILE A 20 8.43 7.48 -5.39
CA ILE A 20 8.57 6.13 -5.95
C ILE A 20 8.44 5.12 -4.81
N LYS A 21 7.21 4.75 -4.48
CA LYS A 21 6.96 3.64 -3.56
C LYS A 21 7.23 2.32 -4.29
N PRO A 22 8.16 1.47 -3.81
CA PRO A 22 8.44 0.20 -4.45
C PRO A 22 7.21 -0.73 -4.38
N LYS A 23 6.73 -1.15 -5.55
CA LYS A 23 5.63 -2.11 -5.68
C LYS A 23 6.15 -3.46 -6.14
N ILE A 24 5.77 -4.50 -5.42
CA ILE A 24 5.99 -5.90 -5.79
C ILE A 24 5.00 -6.25 -6.91
N LEU A 25 5.53 -6.79 -8.01
CA LEU A 25 4.80 -7.09 -9.24
C LEU A 25 4.06 -5.89 -9.86
N GLY A 26 4.43 -4.66 -9.48
CA GLY A 26 3.75 -3.44 -9.92
C GLY A 26 2.38 -3.20 -9.28
N VAL A 27 1.93 -4.07 -8.38
CA VAL A 27 0.57 -4.04 -7.82
C VAL A 27 0.58 -3.67 -6.33
N ILE A 28 1.34 -4.40 -5.50
CA ILE A 28 1.27 -4.27 -4.03
C ILE A 28 2.49 -3.52 -3.54
N GLU A 29 2.30 -2.47 -2.73
CA GLU A 29 3.41 -1.78 -2.06
C GLU A 29 4.16 -2.72 -1.11
N GLN A 30 5.48 -2.65 -1.10
CA GLN A 30 6.33 -3.54 -0.31
C GLN A 30 6.00 -3.50 1.19
N GLU A 31 5.79 -2.31 1.76
CA GLU A 31 5.41 -2.15 3.17
C GLU A 31 4.07 -2.83 3.48
N ALA A 32 3.11 -2.72 2.56
CA ALA A 32 1.80 -3.34 2.67
C ALA A 32 1.91 -4.88 2.60
N LEU A 33 2.77 -5.42 1.74
CA LEU A 33 3.00 -6.86 1.67
C LEU A 33 3.65 -7.40 2.96
N VAL A 34 4.62 -6.67 3.52
CA VAL A 34 5.25 -7.07 4.79
C VAL A 34 4.21 -7.13 5.90
N LEU A 35 3.34 -6.11 6.01
CA LEU A 35 2.25 -6.10 6.97
C LEU A 35 1.29 -7.29 6.75
N PHE A 36 0.93 -7.58 5.50
CA PHE A 36 0.07 -8.71 5.14
C PHE A 36 0.65 -10.04 5.58
N ILE A 37 1.94 -10.29 5.34
CA ILE A 37 2.63 -11.52 5.72
C ILE A 37 2.65 -11.67 7.24
N ILE A 38 3.00 -10.60 7.98
CA ILE A 38 3.06 -10.63 9.45
C ILE A 38 1.69 -10.97 10.05
N ILE A 39 0.62 -10.31 9.58
CA ILE A 39 -0.74 -10.54 10.08
C ILE A 39 -1.20 -11.98 9.77
N ASN A 40 -0.99 -12.46 8.55
CA ASN A 40 -1.40 -13.81 8.17
C ASN A 40 -0.57 -14.89 8.88
N LEU A 41 0.72 -14.65 9.16
CA LEU A 41 1.53 -15.56 9.95
C LEU A 41 1.04 -15.66 11.39
N LEU A 42 0.71 -14.52 12.02
CA LEU A 42 0.12 -14.51 13.37
C LEU A 42 -1.23 -15.24 13.41
N LEU A 43 -2.08 -14.99 12.42
CA LEU A 43 -3.37 -15.65 12.30
C LEU A 43 -3.22 -17.17 12.13
N PHE A 44 -2.29 -17.60 11.27
CA PHE A 44 -1.98 -19.01 11.07
C PHE A 44 -1.53 -19.68 12.37
N LEU A 45 -0.64 -19.06 13.15
CA LEU A 45 -0.20 -19.60 14.43
C LEU A 45 -1.37 -19.77 15.41
N ILE A 46 -2.29 -18.81 15.47
CA ILE A 46 -3.48 -18.89 16.32
C ILE A 46 -4.39 -20.03 15.85
N LEU A 47 -4.74 -20.06 14.56
CA LEU A 47 -5.69 -21.02 14.02
C LEU A 47 -5.14 -22.46 14.02
N ASN A 48 -3.83 -22.64 13.82
CA ASN A 48 -3.19 -23.95 13.87
C ASN A 48 -3.27 -24.60 15.27
N ASN A 49 -3.45 -23.81 16.33
CA ASN A 49 -3.68 -24.34 17.68
C ASN A 49 -5.15 -24.78 17.92
N ILE A 50 -6.08 -24.37 17.06
CA ILE A 50 -7.52 -24.59 17.23
C ILE A 50 -8.03 -25.64 16.22
N ILE A 51 -7.51 -25.62 15.00
CA ILE A 51 -7.95 -26.46 13.89
C ILE A 51 -6.93 -27.56 13.63
N ASN A 52 -7.32 -28.81 13.86
CA ASN A 52 -6.45 -29.97 13.65
C ASN A 52 -6.36 -30.41 12.17
N ASN A 53 -7.33 -30.01 11.34
CA ASN A 53 -7.36 -30.39 9.92
C ASN A 53 -6.71 -29.30 9.05
N ILE A 54 -5.60 -29.64 8.40
CA ILE A 54 -4.84 -28.72 7.54
C ILE A 54 -5.66 -28.18 6.36
N PHE A 55 -6.59 -28.97 5.79
CA PHE A 55 -7.42 -28.51 4.69
C PHE A 55 -8.38 -27.40 5.14
N ILE A 56 -9.05 -27.59 6.28
CA ILE A 56 -9.94 -26.59 6.88
C ILE A 56 -9.16 -25.33 7.26
N LEU A 57 -7.96 -25.50 7.82
CA LEU A 57 -7.07 -24.40 8.17
C LEU A 57 -6.73 -23.54 6.94
N VAL A 58 -6.33 -24.18 5.84
CA VAL A 58 -5.98 -23.49 4.59
C VAL A 58 -7.20 -22.80 3.97
N GLU A 59 -8.37 -23.44 3.95
CA GLU A 59 -9.60 -22.82 3.45
C GLU A 59 -9.97 -21.55 4.21
N ILE A 60 -9.92 -21.59 5.55
CA ILE A 60 -10.18 -20.42 6.39
C ILE A 60 -9.15 -19.32 6.16
N MET A 61 -7.86 -19.69 6.05
CA MET A 61 -6.80 -18.74 5.73
C MET A 61 -7.05 -18.03 4.39
N ILE A 62 -7.47 -18.74 3.35
CA ILE A 62 -7.78 -18.16 2.03
C ILE A 62 -8.96 -17.18 2.14
N ILE A 63 -10.04 -17.58 2.82
CA ILE A 63 -11.24 -16.75 3.00
C ILE A 63 -10.90 -15.43 3.70
N ILE A 64 -9.98 -15.45 4.67
CA ILE A 64 -9.57 -14.25 5.42
C ILE A 64 -8.53 -13.42 4.64
N ALA A 65 -7.58 -14.07 3.97
CA ALA A 65 -6.47 -13.41 3.29
C ALA A 65 -6.89 -12.69 2.00
N LEU A 66 -7.87 -13.22 1.25
CA LEU A 66 -8.30 -12.63 -0.02
C LEU A 66 -8.89 -11.21 0.13
N PRO A 67 -9.84 -10.94 1.04
CA PRO A 67 -10.34 -9.59 1.28
C PRO A 67 -9.22 -8.62 1.69
N GLN A 68 -8.28 -9.07 2.53
CA GLN A 68 -7.13 -8.26 2.94
C GLN A 68 -6.27 -7.89 1.74
N ALA A 69 -5.96 -8.86 0.87
CA ALA A 69 -5.18 -8.62 -0.35
C ALA A 69 -5.86 -7.61 -1.28
N ILE A 70 -7.18 -7.70 -1.46
CA ILE A 70 -7.95 -6.73 -2.27
C ILE A 70 -7.81 -5.31 -1.71
N ILE A 71 -7.94 -5.14 -0.39
CA ILE A 71 -7.78 -3.83 0.27
C ILE A 71 -6.36 -3.29 0.09
N LEU A 72 -5.34 -4.15 0.19
CA LEU A 72 -3.94 -3.77 0.03
C LEU A 72 -3.59 -3.34 -1.40
N ILE A 73 -4.18 -4.00 -2.40
CA ILE A 73 -3.99 -3.67 -3.81
C ILE A 73 -4.65 -2.34 -4.16
N ASN A 74 -5.90 -2.15 -3.75
CA ASN A 74 -6.68 -0.96 -4.12
C ASN A 74 -6.32 0.27 -3.26
N GLY A 75 -5.85 0.06 -2.03
CA GLY A 75 -5.69 1.12 -1.07
C GLY A 75 -7.03 1.77 -0.68
N ILE A 76 -6.97 2.96 -0.08
CA ILE A 76 -8.13 3.80 0.20
C ILE A 76 -7.98 5.08 -0.60
N ASN A 77 -8.92 5.34 -1.52
CA ASN A 77 -8.92 6.52 -2.39
C ASN A 77 -7.61 6.69 -3.20
N GLY A 78 -6.98 5.58 -3.61
CA GLY A 78 -5.72 5.59 -4.36
C GLY A 78 -4.46 5.75 -3.50
N GLU A 79 -4.61 5.98 -2.19
CA GLU A 79 -3.52 5.99 -1.23
C GLU A 79 -3.33 4.63 -0.58
N SER A 80 -2.10 4.31 -0.19
CA SER A 80 -1.83 3.03 0.44
C SER A 80 -2.43 2.93 1.84
N ILE A 81 -2.93 1.74 2.17
CA ILE A 81 -3.55 1.49 3.48
C ILE A 81 -2.56 1.74 4.62
N VAL A 82 -1.27 1.43 4.41
CA VAL A 82 -0.19 1.67 5.37
C VAL A 82 -0.05 3.16 5.65
N TYR A 83 -0.07 3.98 4.60
CA TYR A 83 -0.05 5.43 4.72
C TYR A 83 -1.26 5.92 5.53
N VAL A 84 -2.47 5.50 5.17
CA VAL A 84 -3.70 5.92 5.86
C VAL A 84 -3.66 5.56 7.34
N ILE A 85 -3.30 4.32 7.69
CA ILE A 85 -3.19 3.88 9.09
C ILE A 85 -2.14 4.69 9.83
N LYS A 86 -0.95 4.90 9.24
CA LYS A 86 0.12 5.70 9.85
C LYS A 86 -0.36 7.10 10.22
N TYR A 87 -1.04 7.79 9.31
CA TYR A 87 -1.52 9.15 9.57
C TYR A 87 -2.74 9.18 10.50
N MET A 88 -3.62 8.18 10.45
CA MET A 88 -4.69 8.02 11.44
C MET A 88 -4.12 7.87 12.86
N VAL A 89 -3.11 7.02 13.04
CA VAL A 89 -2.43 6.83 14.33
C VAL A 89 -1.74 8.12 14.79
N ILE A 90 -1.02 8.80 13.89
CA ILE A 90 -0.40 10.10 14.18
C ILE A 90 -1.45 11.13 14.62
N TYR A 91 -2.59 11.19 13.94
CA TYR A 91 -3.68 12.10 14.26
C TYR A 91 -4.27 11.84 15.65
N ILE A 92 -4.54 10.58 15.99
CA ILE A 92 -5.07 10.20 17.31
C ILE A 92 -4.08 10.54 18.43
N ILE A 93 -2.77 10.33 18.20
CA ILE A 93 -1.72 10.55 19.21
C ILE A 93 -1.34 12.04 19.34
N LYS A 94 -1.35 12.79 18.24
CA LYS A 94 -0.99 14.21 18.23
C LYS A 94 -2.24 15.08 18.15
N GLU A 95 -2.67 15.61 19.29
CA GLU A 95 -3.76 16.59 19.40
C GLU A 95 -3.53 17.92 18.63
N LYS A 96 -2.35 18.15 18.04
CA LYS A 96 -2.00 19.42 17.37
C LYS A 96 -1.96 19.35 15.84
N VAL A 97 -2.74 18.46 15.21
CA VAL A 97 -3.01 18.59 13.78
C VAL A 97 -4.12 19.61 13.61
N TYR A 98 -3.75 20.87 13.42
CA TYR A 98 -4.71 21.91 13.07
C TYR A 98 -5.32 21.57 11.70
N LEU A 99 -6.64 21.38 11.64
CA LEU A 99 -7.36 21.34 10.37
C LEU A 99 -7.10 22.65 9.64
N TYR A 100 -6.46 22.56 8.46
CA TYR A 100 -6.26 23.73 7.61
C TYR A 100 -7.61 24.14 7.02
N GLU A 101 -8.20 25.20 7.56
CA GLU A 101 -9.37 25.84 6.97
C GLU A 101 -8.91 26.85 5.92
N LYS A 102 -9.16 26.56 4.64
CA LYS A 102 -8.84 27.47 3.56
C LYS A 102 -9.81 28.65 3.59
N GLN A 103 -9.37 29.80 4.09
CA GLN A 103 -10.14 31.04 3.98
C GLN A 103 -10.23 31.44 2.50
N ILE A 104 -11.44 31.40 1.95
CA ILE A 104 -11.74 32.01 0.65
C ILE A 104 -11.93 33.50 0.93
N ILE A 105 -10.95 34.31 0.57
CA ILE A 105 -11.08 35.77 0.59
C ILE A 105 -11.90 36.14 -0.66
N ASN A 106 -13.12 36.64 -0.45
CA ASN A 106 -13.97 37.23 -1.49
C ASN A 106 -13.48 38.63 -1.86
#